data_AF-A0A7X8QTI0-F1
#
_entry.id   AF-A0A7X8QTI0-F1
#
_cell.length_a   1.000
_cell.length_b   1.000
_cell.length_c   1.000
_cell.angle_alpha   90.00
_cell.angle_beta   90.00
_cell.angle_gamma   90.00
#
_symmetry.space_group_name_H-M   'P 1'
#
loop_
_entity.id
_entity.type
_entity.pdbx_description
1 polymer ?
#
loop_
_entity_poly.entity_id
_entity_poly.type
_entity_poly.pdbx_seq_one_letter_code
_entity_poly.pdbx_strand_id
1 'polypeptide(L)'
;MSQLDYSDDRIEAAADVEEAADFNAVDVLDEHGDDFDSETDIIFDCPHCEHQLIIHVRGAGLTVNCTECGKPVAVPIPEGIEMSDFDESAEELFVQVLQLRRALASAEERNAELVATVAELREYRSALESARVRMGDRCADIREQMILIHQAQSEIAEATEQIEALLAEEE
;
A
#
# COMPACT_ATOMS: atom_id res chain seq x y z
N MET A 1 -1.47 17.74 36.19
CA MET A 1 -1.40 18.51 34.93
C MET A 1 -0.14 18.08 34.20
N SER A 2 -0.11 17.52 33.00
CA SER A 2 -1.02 16.70 32.18
C SER A 2 -0.08 15.91 31.26
N GLN A 3 -0.25 14.59 31.16
CA GLN A 3 0.45 13.75 30.19
C GLN A 3 -0.07 14.07 28.78
N LEU A 4 0.85 14.13 27.81
CA LEU A 4 0.57 14.33 26.39
C LEU A 4 0.40 12.95 25.74
N ASP A 5 -0.84 12.56 25.45
CA ASP A 5 -1.15 11.50 24.50
C ASP A 5 -1.30 12.13 23.11
N TYR A 6 -0.38 11.78 22.23
CA TYR A 6 -0.40 12.14 20.81
C TYR A 6 -1.05 10.97 20.06
N SER A 7 -2.38 11.00 19.93
CA SER A 7 -3.14 10.05 19.12
C SER A 7 -3.12 10.47 17.66
N ASP A 8 -2.35 9.71 16.91
CA ASP A 8 -2.40 9.47 15.48
C ASP A 8 -3.80 8.94 15.11
N ASP A 9 -4.61 9.70 14.39
CA ASP A 9 -5.79 9.15 13.73
C ASP A 9 -6.05 9.83 12.39
N ARG A 10 -6.04 8.96 11.39
CA ARG A 10 -6.07 9.21 9.96
C ARG A 10 -7.48 9.62 9.54
N ILE A 11 -7.51 10.44 8.49
CA ILE A 11 -8.70 10.77 7.72
C ILE A 11 -9.28 9.48 7.14
N GLU A 12 -10.44 9.04 7.64
CA GLU A 12 -11.30 8.06 6.99
C GLU A 12 -12.39 8.79 6.20
N ALA A 13 -12.38 8.57 4.89
CA ALA A 13 -13.38 9.05 3.96
C ALA A 13 -14.13 7.84 3.38
N ALA A 14 -15.46 7.99 3.31
CA ALA A 14 -16.42 7.33 2.43
C ALA A 14 -16.60 5.80 2.56
N ALA A 15 -17.79 5.35 2.96
CA ALA A 15 -18.91 5.08 2.06
C ALA A 15 -19.94 4.18 2.77
N ASP A 16 -21.10 4.74 3.10
CA ASP A 16 -22.26 3.94 3.52
C ASP A 16 -22.89 3.27 2.29
N VAL A 17 -23.05 1.96 2.46
CA VAL A 17 -23.60 0.96 1.54
C VAL A 17 -25.12 0.99 1.62
N GLU A 18 -25.82 1.09 0.49
CA GLU A 18 -27.11 0.41 0.29
C GLU A 18 -27.35 0.15 -1.20
N GLU A 19 -27.04 -1.04 -1.67
CA GLU A 19 -27.73 -1.63 -2.82
C GLU A 19 -27.96 -3.12 -2.55
N ALA A 20 -29.23 -3.48 -2.46
CA ALA A 20 -29.70 -4.84 -2.22
C ALA A 20 -29.67 -5.62 -3.53
N ALA A 21 -28.84 -6.67 -3.61
CA ALA A 21 -28.88 -7.66 -4.67
C ALA A 21 -28.96 -9.08 -4.07
N ASP A 22 -30.15 -9.64 -4.23
CA ASP A 22 -30.49 -11.05 -4.44
C ASP A 22 -29.58 -12.15 -3.85
N PHE A 23 -30.01 -12.71 -2.72
CA PHE A 23 -29.46 -13.94 -2.14
C PHE A 23 -29.94 -15.17 -2.93
N ASN A 24 -29.28 -15.54 -4.03
CA ASN A 24 -29.28 -16.94 -4.48
C ASN A 24 -28.22 -17.33 -5.53
N ALA A 25 -26.94 -17.00 -5.29
CA ALA A 25 -25.83 -17.75 -5.90
C ALA A 25 -25.12 -18.50 -4.77
N VAL A 26 -25.06 -19.83 -4.88
CA VAL A 26 -24.22 -20.62 -3.98
C VAL A 26 -22.78 -20.36 -4.42
N ASP A 27 -22.09 -19.52 -3.66
CA ASP A 27 -20.65 -19.28 -3.79
C ASP A 27 -19.88 -20.58 -3.54
N VAL A 28 -19.65 -21.32 -4.63
CA VAL A 28 -18.46 -22.14 -4.74
C VAL A 28 -17.43 -21.20 -5.34
N LEU A 29 -16.26 -21.05 -4.70
CA LEU A 29 -15.14 -20.24 -5.17
C LEU A 29 -14.06 -21.19 -5.70
N ASP A 30 -13.43 -20.89 -6.84
CA ASP A 30 -12.22 -21.60 -7.29
C ASP A 30 -11.01 -21.21 -6.43
N GLU A 31 -9.95 -22.02 -6.44
CA GLU A 31 -8.70 -21.78 -5.68
C GLU A 31 -8.00 -20.45 -6.03
N HIS A 32 -8.39 -19.79 -7.14
CA HIS A 32 -7.85 -18.50 -7.59
C HIS A 32 -8.72 -17.29 -7.21
N GLY A 33 -9.93 -17.49 -6.67
CA GLY A 33 -10.78 -16.40 -6.18
C GLY A 33 -11.39 -15.49 -7.26
N ASP A 34 -11.52 -15.99 -8.49
CA ASP A 34 -12.26 -15.32 -9.56
C ASP A 34 -13.73 -15.80 -9.58
N ASP A 35 -14.66 -14.89 -9.87
CA ASP A 35 -16.09 -15.17 -10.00
C ASP A 35 -16.35 -16.11 -11.19
N PHE A 36 -17.21 -17.11 -11.01
CA PHE A 36 -17.61 -18.02 -12.09
C PHE A 36 -18.50 -17.30 -13.11
N ASP A 37 -17.91 -16.86 -14.20
CA ASP A 37 -18.64 -16.30 -15.34
C ASP A 37 -19.12 -17.45 -16.25
N SER A 38 -20.42 -17.79 -16.15
CA SER A 38 -21.04 -18.85 -16.99
C SER A 38 -20.97 -18.61 -18.51
N GLU A 39 -20.51 -17.42 -18.92
CA GLU A 39 -20.27 -17.05 -20.31
C GLU A 39 -18.86 -17.40 -20.81
N THR A 40 -17.86 -17.52 -19.92
CA THR A 40 -16.45 -17.72 -20.29
C THR A 40 -15.86 -19.04 -19.79
N ASP A 41 -16.57 -19.80 -18.97
CA ASP A 41 -16.11 -21.08 -18.44
C ASP A 41 -16.93 -22.28 -18.92
N ILE A 42 -16.22 -23.35 -19.34
CA ILE A 42 -16.79 -24.61 -19.78
C ILE A 42 -16.63 -25.63 -18.66
N ILE A 43 -17.77 -26.09 -18.15
CA ILE A 43 -17.85 -27.12 -17.11
C ILE A 43 -18.16 -28.46 -17.78
N PHE A 44 -17.28 -29.45 -17.61
CA PHE A 44 -17.51 -30.81 -18.13
C PHE A 44 -16.84 -31.89 -17.29
N ASP A 45 -17.37 -33.10 -17.36
CA ASP A 45 -16.86 -34.24 -16.59
C ASP A 45 -15.80 -35.04 -17.36
N CYS A 46 -14.75 -35.45 -16.66
CA CYS A 46 -13.71 -36.31 -17.23
C CYS A 46 -14.26 -37.71 -17.57
N PRO A 47 -14.10 -38.22 -18.81
CA PRO A 47 -14.61 -39.55 -19.20
C PRO A 47 -13.85 -40.72 -18.56
N HIS A 48 -12.78 -40.44 -17.80
CA HIS A 48 -11.92 -41.47 -17.19
C HIS A 48 -12.03 -41.57 -15.67
N CYS A 49 -12.38 -40.49 -14.99
CA CYS A 49 -12.48 -40.45 -13.53
C CYS A 49 -13.74 -39.73 -13.03
N GLU A 50 -14.60 -39.24 -13.92
CA GLU A 50 -15.87 -38.56 -13.62
C GLU A 50 -15.69 -37.31 -12.72
N HIS A 51 -14.47 -36.76 -12.69
CA HIS A 51 -14.18 -35.52 -12.01
C HIS A 51 -14.61 -34.33 -12.85
N GLN A 52 -15.26 -33.37 -12.21
CA GLN A 52 -15.70 -32.13 -12.81
C GLN A 52 -14.50 -31.23 -13.09
N LEU A 53 -14.30 -30.86 -14.35
CA LEU A 53 -13.25 -29.96 -14.80
C LEU A 53 -13.90 -28.66 -15.26
N ILE A 54 -13.28 -27.55 -14.87
CA ILE A 54 -13.69 -26.19 -15.25
C ILE A 54 -12.54 -25.61 -16.06
N ILE A 55 -12.82 -25.26 -17.30
CA ILE A 55 -11.81 -24.76 -18.23
C ILE A 55 -12.38 -23.57 -18.98
N HIS A 56 -11.60 -22.49 -19.04
CA HIS A 56 -11.96 -21.29 -19.78
C HIS A 56 -12.26 -21.60 -21.27
N VAL A 57 -13.17 -20.87 -21.90
CA VAL A 57 -13.58 -21.03 -23.31
C VAL A 57 -12.43 -21.02 -24.32
N ARG A 58 -11.29 -20.40 -24.00
CA ARG A 58 -10.06 -20.43 -24.82
C ARG A 58 -9.41 -21.83 -24.89
N GLY A 59 -9.76 -22.70 -23.95
CA GLY A 59 -9.37 -24.11 -23.90
C GLY A 59 -10.29 -25.03 -24.70
N ALA A 60 -11.39 -24.52 -25.28
CA ALA A 60 -12.33 -25.30 -26.08
C ALA A 60 -11.61 -25.98 -27.26
N GLY A 61 -11.85 -27.28 -27.45
CA GLY A 61 -11.24 -28.05 -28.53
C GLY A 61 -9.75 -28.40 -28.33
N LEU A 62 -9.09 -27.91 -27.27
CA LEU A 62 -7.74 -28.35 -26.90
C LEU A 62 -7.78 -29.67 -26.12
N THR A 63 -6.66 -30.39 -26.14
CA THR A 63 -6.46 -31.57 -25.28
C THR A 63 -5.73 -31.14 -24.02
N VAL A 64 -6.40 -31.26 -22.88
CA VAL A 64 -5.82 -30.96 -21.56
C VAL A 64 -5.60 -32.24 -20.77
N ASN A 65 -4.67 -32.22 -19.80
CA ASN A 65 -4.51 -33.35 -18.89
C ASN A 65 -5.42 -33.15 -17.67
N CYS A 66 -6.21 -34.17 -17.33
CA CYS A 66 -7.04 -34.14 -16.13
C CYS A 66 -6.17 -34.03 -14.87
N THR A 67 -6.52 -33.11 -13.96
CA THR A 67 -5.80 -32.84 -12.70
C THR A 67 -5.79 -34.04 -11.76
N GLU A 68 -6.83 -34.88 -11.78
CA GLU A 68 -6.92 -36.04 -10.90
C GLU A 68 -6.31 -37.32 -11.49
N CYS A 69 -6.63 -37.66 -12.74
CA CYS A 69 -6.19 -38.93 -13.34
C CYS A 69 -4.98 -38.80 -14.28
N GLY A 70 -4.57 -37.58 -14.61
CA GLY A 70 -3.43 -37.28 -15.49
C GLY A 70 -3.60 -37.69 -16.95
N LYS A 71 -4.77 -38.22 -17.34
CA LYS A 71 -5.03 -38.65 -18.72
C LYS A 71 -5.41 -37.46 -19.60
N PRO A 72 -5.05 -37.48 -20.90
CA PRO A 72 -5.46 -36.45 -21.85
C PRO A 72 -6.96 -36.56 -22.13
N VAL A 73 -7.67 -35.44 -22.00
CA VAL A 73 -9.10 -35.30 -22.24
C VAL A 73 -9.32 -34.14 -23.21
N ALA A 74 -10.19 -34.32 -24.20
CA ALA A 74 -10.55 -33.28 -25.14
C ALA A 74 -11.68 -32.43 -24.56
N VAL A 75 -11.50 -31.11 -24.56
CA VAL A 75 -12.51 -30.16 -24.07
C VAL A 75 -13.63 -30.03 -25.11
N PRO A 76 -14.90 -30.25 -24.76
CA PRO A 76 -16.02 -30.09 -25.68
C PRO A 76 -16.18 -28.63 -26.10
N ILE A 77 -16.50 -28.40 -27.38
CA ILE A 77 -16.80 -27.06 -27.92
C ILE A 77 -18.29 -26.80 -27.67
N PRO A 78 -18.69 -25.83 -26.83
CA PRO A 78 -20.08 -25.47 -26.63
C PRO A 78 -20.72 -24.95 -27.94
N GLU A 79 -22.00 -25.26 -28.16
CA GLU A 79 -22.71 -24.83 -29.37
C GLU A 79 -22.88 -23.31 -29.38
N GLY A 80 -22.30 -22.65 -30.39
CA GLY A 80 -22.43 -21.20 -30.61
C GLY A 80 -21.13 -20.40 -30.62
N ILE A 81 -19.98 -21.02 -30.35
CA ILE A 81 -18.66 -20.38 -30.45
C ILE A 81 -17.88 -21.02 -31.60
N GLU A 82 -17.67 -20.27 -32.69
CA GLU A 82 -16.85 -20.73 -33.81
C GLU A 82 -15.37 -20.42 -33.50
N MET A 83 -14.43 -21.29 -33.93
CA MET A 83 -12.99 -21.06 -33.71
C MET A 83 -12.50 -19.69 -34.23
N SER A 84 -13.23 -19.09 -35.18
CA SER A 84 -12.97 -17.76 -35.73
C SER A 84 -13.21 -16.61 -34.74
N ASP A 85 -13.94 -16.83 -33.65
CA ASP A 85 -14.20 -15.82 -32.62
C ASP A 85 -12.97 -15.58 -31.72
N PHE A 86 -11.97 -16.46 -31.79
CA PHE A 86 -10.70 -16.35 -31.05
C PHE A 86 -9.56 -15.74 -31.87
N ASP A 87 -9.76 -15.55 -33.17
CA ASP A 87 -8.78 -14.94 -34.06
C ASP A 87 -8.97 -13.43 -34.04
N GLU A 88 -8.36 -12.75 -33.06
CA GLU A 88 -8.18 -11.30 -33.13
C GLU A 88 -7.48 -10.97 -34.45
N SER A 89 -8.10 -10.09 -35.24
CA SER A 89 -7.55 -9.71 -36.52
C SER A 89 -6.17 -9.06 -36.32
N ALA A 90 -5.29 -9.21 -37.31
CA ALA A 90 -3.98 -8.54 -37.27
C ALA A 90 -4.10 -7.01 -37.10
N GLU A 91 -5.23 -6.43 -37.53
CA GLU A 91 -5.55 -5.01 -37.36
C GLU A 91 -5.89 -4.66 -35.90
N GLU A 92 -6.69 -5.48 -35.22
CA GLU A 92 -7.03 -5.30 -33.79
C GLU A 92 -5.79 -5.44 -32.89
N LEU A 93 -4.98 -6.48 -33.12
CA LEU A 93 -3.71 -6.67 -32.43
C LEU A 93 -2.77 -5.47 -32.65
N PHE A 94 -2.71 -4.93 -33.87
CA PHE A 94 -1.91 -3.75 -34.16
C PHE A 94 -2.39 -2.51 -33.40
N VAL A 95 -3.71 -2.30 -33.33
CA VAL A 95 -4.31 -1.21 -32.55
C VAL A 95 -4.02 -1.37 -31.06
N GLN A 96 -4.15 -2.58 -30.52
CA GLN A 96 -3.84 -2.88 -29.12
C GLN A 96 -2.37 -2.62 -28.80
N VAL A 97 -1.44 -3.06 -29.66
CA VAL A 97 -0.01 -2.77 -29.52
C VAL A 97 0.26 -1.26 -29.52
N LEU A 98 -0.41 -0.49 -30.37
CA LEU A 98 -0.27 0.96 -30.40
C LEU A 98 -0.80 1.61 -29.11
N GLN A 99 -1.96 1.16 -28.62
CA GLN A 99 -2.54 1.63 -27.37
C GLN A 99 -1.64 1.33 -26.16
N LEU A 100 -1.14 0.09 -26.07
CA LEU A 100 -0.22 -0.33 -25.01
C LEU A 100 1.07 0.48 -25.02
N ARG A 101 1.64 0.75 -26.20
CA ARG A 101 2.82 1.62 -26.31
C ARG A 101 2.55 3.04 -25.81
N ARG A 102 1.38 3.61 -26.11
CA ARG A 102 0.98 4.94 -25.60
C ARG A 102 0.78 4.91 -24.07
N ALA A 103 0.11 3.88 -23.56
CA ALA A 103 -0.11 3.71 -22.13
C ALA A 103 1.21 3.55 -21.38
N LEU A 104 2.14 2.74 -21.90
CA LEU A 104 3.47 2.55 -21.34
C LEU A 104 4.23 3.87 -21.30
N ALA A 105 4.25 4.63 -22.40
CA ALA A 105 4.92 5.92 -22.43
C ALA A 105 4.36 6.90 -21.37
N SER A 106 3.04 6.95 -21.20
CA SER A 106 2.41 7.78 -20.18
C SER A 106 2.73 7.30 -18.75
N ALA A 107 2.79 5.99 -18.53
CA ALA A 107 3.17 5.42 -17.24
C ALA A 107 4.65 5.66 -16.90
N GLU A 108 5.54 5.57 -17.88
CA GLU A 108 6.96 5.89 -17.73
C GLU A 108 7.17 7.37 -17.39
N GLU A 109 6.46 8.27 -18.06
CA GLU A 109 6.47 9.71 -17.76
C GLU A 109 6.01 9.99 -16.32
N ARG A 110 4.88 9.40 -15.91
CA ARG A 110 4.35 9.55 -14.55
C ARG A 110 5.29 8.99 -13.49
N ASN A 111 5.95 7.86 -13.77
CA ASN A 111 6.98 7.31 -12.89
C ASN A 111 8.19 8.25 -12.76
N ALA A 112 8.64 8.84 -13.86
CA ALA A 112 9.75 9.80 -13.83
C ALA A 112 9.40 11.03 -12.97
N GLU A 113 8.18 11.55 -13.11
CA GLU A 113 7.67 12.67 -12.29
C GLU A 113 7.63 12.29 -10.80
N LEU A 114 7.03 11.16 -10.44
CA LEU A 114 6.95 10.70 -9.04
C LEU A 114 8.33 10.47 -8.42
N VAL A 115 9.27 9.91 -9.18
CA VAL A 115 10.66 9.73 -8.73
C VAL A 115 11.32 11.08 -8.45
N ALA A 116 11.10 12.08 -9.30
CA ALA A 116 11.60 13.44 -9.09
C ALA A 116 10.99 14.08 -7.82
N THR A 117 9.68 13.99 -7.63
CA THR A 117 9.00 14.52 -6.43
C THR A 117 9.50 13.84 -5.16
N VAL A 118 9.67 12.52 -5.17
CA VAL A 118 10.20 11.79 -4.00
C VAL A 118 11.64 12.20 -3.69
N ALA A 119 12.47 12.44 -4.72
CA ALA A 119 13.83 12.93 -4.52
C ALA A 119 13.82 14.32 -3.85
N GLU A 120 12.99 15.25 -4.33
CA GLU A 120 12.82 16.58 -3.75
C GLU A 120 12.34 16.52 -2.29
N LEU A 121 11.31 15.73 -2.00
CA LEU A 121 10.79 15.57 -0.64
C LEU A 121 11.82 14.96 0.32
N ARG A 122 12.67 14.03 -0.16
CA ARG A 122 13.76 13.46 0.64
C ARG A 122 14.83 14.50 0.95
N GLU A 123 15.20 15.34 -0.02
CA GLU A 123 16.14 16.43 0.20
C GLU A 123 15.59 17.44 1.21
N TYR A 124 14.34 17.86 1.03
CA TYR A 124 13.66 18.76 1.95
C TYR A 124 13.60 18.19 3.38
N ARG A 125 13.24 16.91 3.53
CA ARG A 125 13.21 16.22 4.81
C ARG A 125 14.59 16.18 5.47
N SER A 126 15.63 15.84 4.73
CA SER A 126 17.02 15.81 5.23
C SER A 126 17.48 17.19 5.73
N ALA A 127 17.13 18.25 4.99
CA ALA A 127 17.44 19.62 5.39
C ALA A 127 16.74 20.01 6.69
N LEU A 128 15.46 19.67 6.83
CA LEU A 128 14.69 19.92 8.05
C LEU A 128 15.19 19.10 9.24
N GLU A 129 15.50 17.82 9.04
CA GLU A 129 16.06 16.97 10.10
C GLU A 129 17.40 17.53 10.59
N SER A 130 18.27 17.95 9.67
CA SER A 130 19.54 18.59 10.00
C SER A 130 19.34 19.92 10.75
N ALA A 131 18.34 20.72 10.37
CA ALA A 131 18.01 21.96 11.07
C ALA A 131 17.46 21.68 12.48
N ARG A 132 16.64 20.65 12.64
CA ARG A 132 16.09 20.22 13.94
C ARG A 132 17.18 19.76 14.89
N VAL A 133 18.13 18.96 14.41
CA VAL A 133 19.30 18.53 15.21
C VAL A 133 20.10 19.74 15.67
N ARG A 134 20.48 20.64 14.76
CA ARG A 134 21.21 21.87 15.12
C ARG A 134 20.47 22.74 16.13
N MET A 135 19.15 22.85 16.02
CA MET A 135 18.35 23.60 16.99
C MET A 135 18.33 22.89 18.36
N GLY A 136 18.17 21.57 18.37
CA GLY A 136 18.24 20.75 19.57
C GLY A 136 19.57 20.92 20.31
N ASP A 137 20.68 20.88 19.58
CA ASP A 137 22.03 21.08 20.13
C ASP A 137 22.16 22.47 20.79
N ARG A 138 21.73 23.54 20.09
CA ARG A 138 21.75 24.90 20.65
C ARG A 138 20.87 25.03 21.89
N CYS A 139 19.71 24.38 21.93
CA CYS A 139 18.86 24.37 23.11
C CYS A 139 19.49 23.61 24.29
N ALA A 140 20.23 22.53 24.02
CA ALA A 140 20.98 21.81 25.04
C ALA A 140 22.10 22.69 25.62
N ASP A 141 22.88 23.36 24.77
CA ASP A 141 23.94 24.29 25.19
C ASP A 141 23.38 25.43 26.06
N ILE A 142 22.28 26.06 25.62
CA ILE A 142 21.62 27.13 26.40
C ILE A 142 21.14 26.60 27.75
N ARG A 143 20.60 25.38 27.81
CA ARG A 143 20.15 24.77 29.05
C ARG A 143 21.32 24.52 30.01
N GLU A 144 22.44 24.02 29.51
CA GLU A 144 23.65 23.82 30.31
C GLU A 144 24.14 25.14 30.91
N GLN A 145 24.23 26.19 30.08
CA GLN A 145 24.58 27.54 30.56
C GLN A 145 23.59 28.05 31.62
N MET A 146 22.30 27.79 31.45
CA MET A 146 21.28 28.18 32.43
C MET A 146 21.46 27.47 33.77
N ILE A 147 21.84 26.19 33.76
CA ILE A 147 22.15 25.44 34.99
C ILE A 147 23.34 26.07 35.72
N LEU A 148 24.41 26.41 35.00
CA LEU A 148 25.59 27.06 35.59
C LEU A 148 25.25 28.42 36.20
N ILE A 149 24.43 29.22 35.49
CA ILE A 149 23.97 30.52 36.01
C ILE A 149 23.13 30.33 37.27
N HIS A 150 22.21 29.35 37.30
CA HIS A 150 21.41 29.07 38.48
C HIS A 150 22.25 28.62 39.68
N GLN A 151 23.28 27.81 39.46
CA GLN A 151 24.22 27.41 40.53
C GLN A 151 24.95 28.63 41.10
N ALA A 152 25.53 29.47 40.23
CA ALA A 152 26.20 30.70 40.66
C ALA A 152 25.24 31.66 41.40
N GLN A 153 23.98 31.76 40.97
CA GLN A 153 22.96 32.55 41.67
C GLN A 153 22.67 32.00 43.07
N SER A 154 22.62 30.67 43.25
CA SER A 154 22.44 30.05 44.56
C SER A 154 23.62 30.34 45.49
N GLU A 155 24.85 30.19 44.99
CA GLU A 155 26.06 30.47 45.76
C GLU A 155 26.15 31.95 46.19
N ILE A 156 25.79 32.87 45.29
CA ILE A 156 25.72 34.30 45.61
C ILE A 156 24.66 34.56 46.67
N ALA A 157 23.47 33.96 46.56
CA ALA A 157 22.41 34.12 47.53
C ALA A 157 22.82 33.63 48.94
N GLU A 158 23.46 32.46 49.00
CA GLU A 158 24.00 31.91 50.25
C GLU A 158 25.08 32.83 50.85
N ALA A 159 25.99 33.36 50.02
CA ALA A 159 27.00 34.30 50.47
C ALA A 159 26.39 35.62 51.00
N THR A 160 25.33 36.12 50.36
CA THR A 160 24.63 37.32 50.85
C THR A 160 23.92 37.08 52.18
N GLU A 161 23.30 35.91 52.36
CA GLU A 161 22.65 35.53 53.62
C GLU A 161 23.68 35.43 54.77
N GLN A 162 24.86 34.88 54.49
CA GLN A 162 25.96 34.85 55.47
C GLN A 162 26.44 36.24 55.87
N ILE A 163 26.55 37.17 54.92
CA ILE A 163 26.93 38.57 55.19
C ILE A 163 25.86 39.24 56.06
N GLU A 164 24.57 39.05 55.74
CA GLU A 164 23.47 39.58 56.56
C GLU A 164 23.51 39.03 58.00
N ALA A 165 23.79 37.74 58.17
CA ALA A 165 23.91 37.12 59.49
C ALA A 165 25.07 37.70 60.30
N LEU A 166 26.25 37.90 59.69
CA LEU A 166 27.41 38.50 60.37
C LEU A 166 27.14 39.96 60.77
N LEU A 167 26.46 40.73 59.92
CA LEU A 167 26.07 42.11 60.24
C LEU A 167 25.11 42.16 61.43
N ALA A 168 24.17 41.20 61.52
CA ALA A 168 23.23 41.12 62.64
C ALA A 168 23.88 40.71 63.97
N GLU A 169 25.03 40.03 63.94
CA GLU A 169 25.82 39.71 65.15
C GLU A 169 26.63 40.90 65.68
N GLU A 170 26.93 41.90 64.84
CA GLU A 170 27.66 43.12 65.23
C GLU A 170 26.77 44.25 65.79
N GLU A 171 25.44 44.20 65.58
CA GLU A 171 24.44 45.12 66.16
C GLU A 171 23.99 44.72 67.59
#